data_AF-A0A2H9QFD2-F1
#
_entry.id   AF-A0A2H9QFD2-F1
#
_cell.length_a   1.000
_cell.length_b   1.000
_cell.length_c   1.000
_cell.angle_alpha   90.00
_cell.angle_beta   90.00
_cell.angle_gamma   90.00
#
_symmetry.space_group_name_H-M   'P 1'
#
loop_
_entity.id
_entity.type
_entity.pdbx_description
1 polymer ?
#
loop_
_entity_poly.entity_id
_entity_poly.type
_entity_poly.pdbx_seq_one_letter_code
_entity_poly.pdbx_strand_id
1 'polypeptide(L)'
;NVNTPATSALVEYVKQGRRPGCSLVFATQQPSAIDTRVLSQLDILISHKLVFDDDIKAIFKRVPSIVPGKYKKSSFIRTLSVGTALVADRREETSRAFVMNIRPRMSQHEGRDAETAEAKTSISENDVLKLSAEMIWRKIQESPLEMDKVNILVDSLNGKYSAKVMLSSVLDELEERGAVIQADKIFIKGKETIEEEEEMETEEERYEKEVEKGLREQDEMKEKGITGTGIKEIEETAKPLKELSLAIKIDEESIRKIADKKRKKKTLGFIGSEERIKGIILNFEPIYKIKVNDFDLKKEFVSVECFVNGLTGELLHFDGKQFIESKGFTKTSSLTKDESLVLRNLLQKKMLKQVLEKNPELSEEKAKKIVSSLAEKGFLKKEKKEGKIQYSLNQEMDLPSSLRMKLINSVSNCSFTENMINNAVKEKFSIEEINSMAKGLWSNSVVKKTEKIFRPVYYITLEDNGKER
;
A
#
# COMPACT_ATOMS: atom_id res chain seq x y z
N ASN A 1 -23.98 31.36 13.30
CA ASN A 1 -23.78 30.96 14.72
C ASN A 1 -24.70 31.78 15.61
N VAL A 2 -25.70 31.12 16.21
CA VAL A 2 -26.58 31.72 17.22
C VAL A 2 -25.77 31.86 18.51
N ASN A 3 -25.75 33.04 19.11
CA ASN A 3 -24.96 33.33 20.30
C ASN A 3 -25.65 32.69 21.51
N THR A 4 -25.04 31.69 22.13
CA THR A 4 -25.56 31.05 23.34
C THR A 4 -25.01 31.72 24.59
N PRO A 5 -25.65 31.57 25.77
CA PRO A 5 -25.13 32.12 27.03
C PRO A 5 -23.68 31.70 27.35
N ALA A 6 -23.27 30.50 26.92
CA ALA A 6 -21.93 29.98 27.14
C ALA A 6 -20.87 30.50 26.16
N THR A 7 -21.28 31.08 25.02
CA THR A 7 -20.37 31.41 23.92
C THR A 7 -19.32 32.44 24.35
N SER A 8 -19.74 33.51 25.01
CA SER A 8 -18.84 34.59 25.47
C SER A 8 -17.80 34.07 26.47
N ALA A 9 -18.24 33.28 27.46
CA ALA A 9 -17.36 32.73 28.49
C ALA A 9 -16.33 31.75 27.91
N LEU A 10 -16.73 30.87 26.98
CA LEU A 10 -15.81 29.95 26.32
C LEU A 10 -14.80 30.67 25.43
N VAL A 11 -15.23 31.70 24.69
CA VAL A 11 -14.32 32.52 23.87
C VAL A 11 -13.32 33.27 24.74
N GLU A 12 -13.75 33.80 25.89
CA GLU A 12 -12.87 34.44 26.86
C GLU A 12 -11.86 33.45 27.44
N TYR A 13 -12.31 32.26 27.86
CA TYR A 13 -11.44 31.22 28.38
C TYR A 13 -10.39 30.79 27.35
N VAL A 14 -10.76 30.62 26.08
CA VAL A 14 -9.81 30.27 25.02
C VAL A 14 -8.76 31.37 24.81
N LYS A 15 -9.13 32.64 24.95
CA LYS A 15 -8.21 33.78 24.77
C LYS A 15 -7.29 34.01 25.96
N GLN A 16 -7.79 33.86 27.18
CA GLN A 16 -7.08 34.26 28.40
C GLN A 16 -6.59 33.08 29.23
N GLY A 17 -7.14 31.87 29.04
CA GLY A 17 -6.91 30.69 29.87
C GLY A 17 -5.45 30.24 29.96
N ARG A 18 -4.61 30.60 28.97
CA ARG A 18 -3.15 30.34 29.05
C ARG A 18 -2.47 31.08 30.20
N ARG A 19 -2.91 32.30 30.54
CA ARG A 19 -2.31 33.11 31.63
C ARG A 19 -2.41 32.42 33.00
N PRO A 20 -3.58 31.88 33.41
CA PRO A 20 -3.69 31.07 34.62
C PRO A 20 -3.27 29.59 34.44
N GLY A 21 -2.73 29.18 33.28
CA GLY A 21 -2.32 27.78 33.05
C GLY A 21 -3.49 26.81 32.82
N CYS A 22 -4.63 27.32 32.34
CA CYS A 22 -5.84 26.54 32.12
C CYS A 22 -5.98 26.15 30.63
N SER A 23 -6.18 24.85 30.37
CA SER A 23 -6.38 24.30 29.03
C SER A 23 -7.86 23.96 28.78
N LEU A 24 -8.28 23.98 27.52
CA LEU A 24 -9.63 23.58 27.11
C LEU A 24 -9.53 22.64 25.90
N VAL A 25 -10.32 21.56 25.93
CA VAL A 25 -10.42 20.59 24.83
C VAL A 25 -11.84 20.62 24.30
N PHE A 26 -11.98 20.88 23.00
CA PHE A 26 -13.26 20.77 22.29
C PHE A 26 -13.32 19.43 21.56
N ALA A 27 -14.38 18.68 21.77
CA ALA A 27 -14.71 17.47 21.01
C ALA A 27 -16.05 17.68 20.32
N THR A 28 -16.08 17.63 18.99
CA THR A 28 -17.30 17.81 18.19
C THR A 28 -17.24 16.93 16.94
N GLN A 29 -18.41 16.55 16.44
CA GLN A 29 -18.54 15.93 15.12
C GLN A 29 -18.71 16.97 13.99
N GLN A 30 -19.06 18.21 14.33
CA GLN A 30 -19.32 19.30 13.41
C GLN A 30 -18.36 20.48 13.68
N PRO A 31 -17.10 20.40 13.25
CA PRO A 31 -16.14 21.48 13.45
C PRO A 31 -16.52 22.79 12.74
N SER A 32 -17.29 22.74 11.65
CA SER A 32 -17.80 23.95 10.96
C SER A 32 -18.74 24.80 11.83
N ALA A 33 -19.39 24.19 12.83
CA ALA A 33 -20.29 24.88 13.76
C ALA A 33 -19.54 25.62 14.89
N ILE A 34 -18.24 25.35 15.09
CA ILE A 34 -17.44 26.02 16.12
C ILE A 34 -17.21 27.49 15.73
N ASP A 35 -17.27 28.39 16.71
CA ASP A 35 -16.92 29.80 16.52
C ASP A 35 -15.49 29.95 15.99
N THR A 36 -15.34 30.71 14.91
CA THR A 36 -14.04 30.90 14.24
C THR A 36 -12.97 31.53 15.15
N ARG A 37 -13.36 32.28 16.20
CA ARG A 37 -12.47 32.86 17.21
C ARG A 37 -11.85 31.79 18.10
N VAL A 38 -12.55 30.68 18.30
CA VAL A 38 -12.05 29.51 19.03
C VAL A 38 -11.09 28.73 18.13
N LEU A 39 -11.50 28.42 16.89
CA LEU A 39 -10.66 27.67 15.95
C LEU A 39 -9.33 28.37 15.63
N SER A 40 -9.28 29.71 15.67
CA SER A 40 -8.04 30.46 15.41
C SER A 40 -7.00 30.39 16.55
N GLN A 41 -7.36 29.84 17.71
CA GLN A 41 -6.51 29.78 18.90
C GLN A 41 -6.09 28.34 19.26
N LEU A 42 -6.25 27.41 18.32
CA LEU A 42 -5.87 26.00 18.50
C LEU A 42 -4.35 25.86 18.55
N ASP A 43 -3.82 25.22 19.59
CA ASP A 43 -2.42 24.75 19.62
C ASP A 43 -2.30 23.33 19.08
N ILE A 44 -3.26 22.48 19.47
CA ILE A 44 -3.32 21.07 19.09
C ILE A 44 -4.66 20.81 18.41
N LEU A 45 -4.60 20.19 17.25
CA LEU A 45 -5.74 19.71 16.50
C LEU A 45 -5.61 18.20 16.34
N ILE A 46 -6.66 17.46 16.67
CA ILE A 46 -6.77 16.02 16.42
C ILE A 46 -8.02 15.80 15.58
N SER A 47 -7.85 15.51 14.30
CA SER A 47 -8.95 15.25 13.36
C SER A 47 -9.00 13.78 13.00
N HIS A 48 -10.10 13.14 13.36
CA HIS A 48 -10.48 11.84 12.83
C HIS A 48 -11.13 11.98 11.45
N LYS A 49 -11.69 10.89 10.94
CA LYS A 49 -12.49 10.87 9.72
C LYS A 49 -13.61 11.91 9.79
N LEU A 50 -13.68 12.77 8.78
CA LEU A 50 -14.78 13.70 8.53
C LEU A 50 -15.36 13.44 7.14
N VAL A 51 -16.68 13.59 7.01
CA VAL A 51 -17.43 13.26 5.78
C VAL A 51 -17.99 14.49 5.08
N PHE A 52 -18.17 15.62 5.75
CA PHE A 52 -18.67 16.84 5.12
C PHE A 52 -17.52 17.76 4.71
N ASP A 53 -17.60 18.33 3.51
CA ASP A 53 -16.52 19.19 2.99
C ASP A 53 -16.38 20.49 3.79
N ASP A 54 -17.48 21.03 4.29
CA ASP A 54 -17.46 22.25 5.10
C ASP A 54 -16.72 22.04 6.42
N ASP A 55 -16.88 20.86 7.03
CA ASP A 55 -16.13 20.46 8.22
C ASP A 55 -14.64 20.28 7.92
N ILE A 56 -14.31 19.62 6.82
CA ILE A 56 -12.92 19.43 6.36
C ILE A 56 -12.25 20.79 6.08
N LYS A 57 -12.95 21.69 5.38
CA LYS A 57 -12.48 23.05 5.10
C LYS A 57 -12.31 23.87 6.38
N ALA A 58 -13.24 23.78 7.33
CA ALA A 58 -13.17 24.50 8.60
C ALA A 58 -11.91 24.11 9.39
N ILE A 59 -11.59 22.81 9.43
CA ILE A 59 -10.35 22.31 10.01
C ILE A 59 -9.13 22.82 9.23
N PHE A 60 -9.07 22.60 7.91
CA PHE A 60 -7.89 22.96 7.11
C PHE A 60 -7.59 24.47 7.07
N LYS A 61 -8.61 25.31 7.19
CA LYS A 61 -8.46 26.78 7.25
C LYS A 61 -7.76 27.24 8.53
N ARG A 62 -7.81 26.45 9.60
CA ARG A 62 -7.38 26.84 10.95
C ARG A 62 -6.39 25.86 11.58
N VAL A 63 -5.78 24.97 10.77
CA VAL A 63 -4.73 24.07 11.24
C VAL A 63 -3.55 24.91 11.73
N PRO A 64 -3.02 24.63 12.93
CA PRO A 64 -1.97 25.46 13.52
C PRO A 64 -0.57 25.17 12.92
N SER A 65 -0.45 24.15 12.07
CA SER A 65 0.80 23.75 11.41
C SER A 65 0.67 23.60 9.90
N ILE A 66 1.82 23.58 9.23
CA ILE A 66 1.89 23.25 7.79
C ILE A 66 1.57 21.77 7.62
N VAL A 67 0.44 21.49 6.97
CA VAL A 67 0.05 20.13 6.57
C VAL A 67 0.65 19.84 5.20
N PRO A 68 1.43 18.76 5.03
CA PRO A 68 1.88 18.30 3.72
C PRO A 68 0.72 18.17 2.72
N GLY A 69 0.91 18.58 1.47
CA GLY A 69 -0.17 18.64 0.46
C GLY A 69 -0.96 17.34 0.30
N LYS A 70 -0.29 16.18 0.44
CA LYS A 70 -0.92 14.85 0.43
C LYS A 70 -1.96 14.63 1.54
N TYR A 71 -1.76 15.22 2.71
CA TYR A 71 -2.68 15.14 3.84
C TYR A 71 -3.68 16.29 3.89
N LYS A 72 -3.52 17.29 3.02
CA LYS A 72 -4.43 18.44 2.87
C LYS A 72 -5.61 18.14 1.94
N LYS A 73 -5.54 17.05 1.17
CA LYS A 73 -6.64 16.61 0.29
C LYS A 73 -7.84 16.18 1.14
N SER A 74 -9.05 16.63 0.79
CA SER A 74 -10.28 16.20 1.48
C SER A 74 -10.47 14.68 1.44
N SER A 75 -10.04 14.03 0.36
CA SER A 75 -10.06 12.57 0.22
C SER A 75 -9.23 11.85 1.29
N PHE A 76 -8.12 12.45 1.76
CA PHE A 76 -7.31 11.87 2.82
C PHE A 76 -8.07 11.80 4.14
N ILE A 77 -8.70 12.92 4.56
CA ILE A 77 -9.49 12.94 5.80
C ILE A 77 -10.70 12.00 5.72
N ARG A 78 -11.35 11.91 4.55
CA ARG A 78 -12.50 11.01 4.31
C ARG A 78 -12.13 9.52 4.40
N THR A 79 -10.88 9.17 4.10
CA THR A 79 -10.39 7.79 4.04
C THR A 79 -9.69 7.33 5.30
N LEU A 80 -9.53 8.20 6.31
CA LEU A 80 -8.99 7.82 7.61
C LEU A 80 -9.81 6.67 8.22
N SER A 81 -9.12 5.60 8.61
CA SER A 81 -9.74 4.49 9.32
C SER A 81 -10.12 4.87 10.75
N VAL A 82 -11.08 4.15 11.32
CA VAL A 82 -11.45 4.30 12.73
C VAL A 82 -10.22 4.08 13.60
N GLY A 83 -10.01 4.98 14.57
CA GLY A 83 -8.82 4.97 15.42
C GLY A 83 -7.59 5.65 14.80
N THR A 84 -7.65 6.15 13.57
CA THR A 84 -6.57 6.97 12.98
C THR A 84 -6.95 8.45 13.02
N ALA A 85 -5.99 9.32 13.31
CA ALA A 85 -6.19 10.77 13.30
C ALA A 85 -5.04 11.51 12.62
N LEU A 86 -5.37 12.59 11.91
CA LEU A 86 -4.44 13.65 11.58
C LEU A 86 -4.27 14.55 12.80
N VAL A 87 -3.03 14.68 13.27
CA VAL A 87 -2.69 15.54 14.40
C VAL A 87 -1.78 16.66 13.92
N ALA A 88 -2.16 17.88 14.26
CA ALA A 88 -1.36 19.07 14.05
C ALA A 88 -1.07 19.70 15.40
N ASP A 89 0.20 19.98 15.65
CA ASP A 89 0.70 20.56 16.88
C ASP A 89 1.58 21.78 16.52
N ARG A 90 1.30 22.90 17.18
CA ARG A 90 2.09 24.12 17.08
C ARG A 90 2.61 24.49 18.45
N ARG A 91 3.93 24.40 18.58
CA ARG A 91 4.71 25.04 19.65
C ARG A 91 5.54 26.17 19.07
N GLU A 92 6.02 27.07 19.92
CA GLU A 92 6.87 28.20 19.50
C GLU A 92 8.12 27.76 18.72
N GLU A 93 8.66 26.58 19.04
CA GLU A 93 9.89 26.03 18.46
C GLU A 93 9.64 25.00 17.35
N THR A 94 8.46 24.40 17.30
CA THR A 94 8.16 23.29 16.38
C THR A 94 6.71 23.33 15.90
N SER A 95 6.52 23.28 14.59
CA SER A 95 5.21 23.14 13.96
C SER A 95 5.20 21.87 13.14
N ARG A 96 4.32 20.91 13.46
CA ARG A 96 4.26 19.62 12.76
C ARG A 96 2.84 19.12 12.63
N ALA A 97 2.56 18.52 11.47
CA ALA A 97 1.38 17.71 11.22
C ALA A 97 1.80 16.29 10.89
N PHE A 98 1.16 15.31 11.51
CA PHE A 98 1.47 13.90 11.36
C PHE A 98 0.22 13.03 11.59
N VAL A 99 0.27 11.79 11.14
CA VAL A 99 -0.82 10.83 11.31
C VAL A 99 -0.46 9.88 12.44
N MET A 100 -1.42 9.60 13.33
CA MET A 100 -1.22 8.65 14.43
C MET A 100 -2.37 7.66 14.54
N ASN A 101 -2.07 6.48 15.08
CA ASN A 101 -3.07 5.51 15.51
C ASN A 101 -3.34 5.70 17.00
N ILE A 102 -4.60 5.81 17.37
CA ILE A 102 -5.08 5.95 18.74
C ILE A 102 -5.30 4.55 19.31
N ARG A 103 -4.69 4.30 20.47
CA ARG A 103 -4.89 3.06 21.20
C ARG A 103 -6.37 2.94 21.60
N PRO A 104 -7.03 1.79 21.35
CA PRO A 104 -8.39 1.56 21.82
C PRO A 104 -8.50 1.74 23.34
N ARG A 105 -9.61 2.34 23.78
CA ARG A 105 -9.92 2.53 25.20
C ARG A 105 -10.11 1.16 25.86
N MET A 106 -9.45 0.93 27.00
CA MET A 106 -9.62 -0.30 27.80
C MET A 106 -10.70 -0.16 28.87
N SER A 107 -11.02 1.07 29.29
CA SER A 107 -12.11 1.34 30.22
C SER A 107 -13.45 1.35 29.49
N GLN A 108 -14.50 0.91 30.18
CA GLN A 108 -15.86 1.02 29.68
C GLN A 108 -16.23 2.49 29.45
N HIS A 109 -16.99 2.74 28.37
CA HIS A 109 -17.53 4.04 28.06
C HIS A 109 -19.05 3.96 28.13
N GLU A 110 -19.66 4.76 29.00
CA GLU A 110 -21.12 4.92 29.07
C GLU A 110 -21.64 6.00 28.10
N GLY A 111 -20.80 6.49 27.19
CA GLY A 111 -21.28 7.24 26.04
C GLY A 111 -22.02 6.28 25.14
N ARG A 112 -23.29 6.09 25.47
CA ARG A 112 -24.26 5.54 24.56
C ARG A 112 -24.33 6.54 23.41
N ASP A 113 -24.47 6.06 22.18
CA ASP A 113 -25.16 6.90 21.22
C ASP A 113 -26.46 7.35 21.91
N ALA A 114 -27.03 8.47 21.50
CA ALA A 114 -28.46 8.52 21.69
C ALA A 114 -28.96 7.28 20.94
N GLU A 115 -29.26 6.21 21.68
CA GLU A 115 -30.49 5.51 21.46
C GLU A 115 -31.52 6.65 21.54
N THR A 116 -31.70 7.37 20.42
CA THR A 116 -33.00 7.34 19.80
C THR A 116 -33.41 5.91 20.04
N ALA A 117 -34.29 5.73 21.04
CA ALA A 117 -35.14 4.58 21.07
C ALA A 117 -35.33 4.25 19.61
N GLU A 118 -34.86 3.07 19.17
CA GLU A 118 -35.21 2.60 17.86
C GLU A 118 -36.73 2.57 17.91
N ALA A 119 -37.36 3.71 17.59
CA ALA A 119 -38.51 3.76 16.77
C ALA A 119 -37.99 3.06 15.54
N LYS A 120 -38.06 1.72 15.59
CA LYS A 120 -38.18 0.88 14.44
C LYS A 120 -39.23 1.62 13.64
N THR A 121 -38.79 2.38 12.66
CA THR A 121 -39.70 3.07 11.77
C THR A 121 -40.30 1.91 10.98
N SER A 122 -41.35 1.31 11.54
CA SER A 122 -42.13 0.29 10.89
C SER A 122 -42.95 1.04 9.86
N ILE A 123 -42.32 1.34 8.73
CA ILE A 123 -43.05 1.75 7.55
C ILE A 123 -43.65 0.46 6.96
N SER A 124 -44.80 0.55 6.31
CA SER A 124 -45.46 -0.65 5.79
C SER A 124 -44.58 -1.36 4.76
N GLU A 125 -44.73 -2.68 4.60
CA GLU A 125 -44.00 -3.44 3.56
C GLU A 125 -44.24 -2.85 2.17
N ASN A 126 -45.43 -2.27 1.92
CA ASN A 126 -45.76 -1.58 0.68
C ASN A 126 -44.93 -0.30 0.47
N ASP A 127 -44.67 0.46 1.53
CA ASP A 127 -43.84 1.66 1.44
C ASP A 127 -42.36 1.32 1.25
N VAL A 128 -41.90 0.22 1.86
CA VAL A 128 -40.54 -0.30 1.63
C VAL A 128 -40.39 -0.82 0.20
N LEU A 129 -41.41 -1.47 -0.35
CA LEU A 129 -41.47 -1.86 -1.77
C LEU A 129 -41.35 -0.64 -2.68
N LYS A 130 -42.20 0.37 -2.46
CA LYS A 130 -42.18 1.62 -3.26
C LYS A 130 -40.85 2.35 -3.16
N LEU A 131 -40.28 2.45 -1.96
CA LEU A 131 -38.97 3.07 -1.74
C LEU A 131 -37.86 2.29 -2.44
N SER A 132 -37.88 0.96 -2.37
CA SER A 132 -36.91 0.10 -3.05
C SER A 132 -36.99 0.30 -4.56
N ALA A 133 -38.20 0.23 -5.13
CA ALA A 133 -38.45 0.45 -6.54
C ALA A 133 -38.03 1.86 -6.97
N GLU A 134 -38.34 2.91 -6.20
CA GLU A 134 -37.95 4.29 -6.53
C GLU A 134 -36.42 4.50 -6.50
N MET A 135 -35.74 3.95 -5.50
CA MET A 135 -34.28 4.03 -5.39
C MET A 135 -33.57 3.30 -6.52
N ILE A 136 -34.06 2.12 -6.91
CA ILE A 136 -33.52 1.35 -8.03
C ILE A 136 -33.83 2.06 -9.35
N TRP A 137 -35.07 2.55 -9.52
CA TRP A 137 -35.51 3.31 -10.68
C TRP A 137 -34.60 4.51 -10.96
N ARG A 138 -34.26 5.30 -9.94
CA ARG A 138 -33.35 6.44 -10.09
C ARG A 138 -31.95 6.03 -10.56
N LYS A 139 -31.45 4.88 -10.09
CA LYS A 139 -30.13 4.37 -10.47
C LYS A 139 -30.11 3.87 -11.91
N ILE A 140 -31.14 3.14 -12.33
CA ILE A 140 -31.25 2.66 -13.72
C ILE A 140 -31.53 3.78 -14.73
N GLN A 141 -32.02 4.95 -14.26
CA GLN A 141 -32.08 6.17 -15.06
C GLN A 141 -30.70 6.76 -15.35
N GLU A 142 -29.69 6.51 -14.52
CA GLU A 142 -28.31 6.97 -14.74
C GLU A 142 -27.57 5.95 -15.62
N SER A 143 -27.45 4.70 -15.18
CA SER A 143 -26.74 3.62 -15.87
C SER A 143 -27.40 2.25 -15.64
N PRO A 144 -27.13 1.22 -16.48
CA PRO A 144 -27.57 -0.15 -16.20
C PRO A 144 -27.09 -0.63 -14.82
N LEU A 145 -27.93 -1.39 -14.11
CA LEU A 145 -27.62 -1.88 -12.77
C LEU A 145 -27.60 -3.41 -12.74
N GLU A 146 -26.51 -3.99 -12.24
CA GLU A 146 -26.34 -5.43 -12.06
C GLU A 146 -27.30 -6.01 -11.02
N MET A 147 -27.79 -7.23 -11.26
CA MET A 147 -28.77 -7.90 -10.41
C MET A 147 -28.29 -8.09 -8.96
N ASP A 148 -27.00 -8.37 -8.75
CA ASP A 148 -26.42 -8.52 -7.41
C ASP A 148 -26.52 -7.22 -6.59
N LYS A 149 -26.31 -6.07 -7.23
CA LYS A 149 -26.43 -4.76 -6.59
C LYS A 149 -27.88 -4.44 -6.22
N VAL A 150 -28.83 -4.86 -7.06
CA VAL A 150 -30.27 -4.73 -6.79
C VAL A 150 -30.64 -5.55 -5.55
N ASN A 151 -30.20 -6.80 -5.47
CA ASN A 151 -30.49 -7.68 -4.34
C ASN A 151 -29.94 -7.13 -3.02
N ILE A 152 -28.70 -6.65 -3.01
CA ILE A 152 -28.07 -6.04 -1.83
C ILE A 152 -28.86 -4.81 -1.34
N LEU A 153 -29.40 -3.99 -2.25
CA LEU A 153 -30.19 -2.81 -1.89
C LEU A 153 -31.52 -3.20 -1.23
N VAL A 154 -32.21 -4.20 -1.78
CA VAL A 154 -33.47 -4.71 -1.21
C VAL A 154 -33.24 -5.33 0.17
N ASP A 155 -32.21 -6.16 0.33
CA ASP A 155 -31.85 -6.77 1.62
C ASP A 155 -31.49 -5.73 2.68
N SER A 156 -30.77 -4.68 2.28
CA SER A 156 -30.41 -3.57 3.17
C SER A 156 -31.65 -2.79 3.65
N LEU A 157 -32.62 -2.55 2.76
CA LEU A 157 -33.88 -1.87 3.11
C LEU A 157 -34.79 -2.75 3.98
N ASN A 158 -34.88 -4.05 3.69
CA ASN A 158 -35.58 -5.02 4.54
C ASN A 158 -34.99 -5.06 5.95
N GLY A 159 -33.65 -5.12 6.07
CA GLY A 159 -32.95 -5.09 7.35
C GLY A 159 -33.17 -3.77 8.11
N LYS A 160 -33.17 -2.64 7.40
CA LYS A 160 -33.34 -1.31 8.00
C LYS A 160 -34.77 -1.04 8.50
N TYR A 161 -35.79 -1.54 7.81
CA TYR A 161 -37.20 -1.27 8.15
C TYR A 161 -37.93 -2.48 8.74
N SER A 162 -37.23 -3.59 9.04
CA SER A 162 -37.83 -4.85 9.51
C SER A 162 -38.96 -5.38 8.60
N ALA A 163 -38.85 -5.13 7.30
CA ALA A 163 -39.83 -5.55 6.28
C ALA A 163 -39.39 -6.85 5.61
N LYS A 164 -40.34 -7.55 4.97
CA LYS A 164 -40.09 -8.77 4.19
C LYS A 164 -40.50 -8.59 2.74
N VAL A 165 -40.02 -7.52 2.11
CA VAL A 165 -40.28 -7.28 0.68
C VAL A 165 -39.47 -8.28 -0.14
N MET A 166 -40.17 -9.04 -0.99
CA MET A 166 -39.52 -9.97 -1.91
C MET A 166 -38.91 -9.20 -3.08
N LEU A 167 -37.70 -9.61 -3.51
CA LEU A 167 -37.04 -9.05 -4.69
C LEU A 167 -37.95 -9.09 -5.92
N SER A 168 -38.68 -10.19 -6.13
CA SER A 168 -39.63 -10.34 -7.22
C SER A 168 -40.67 -9.21 -7.26
N SER A 169 -41.24 -8.84 -6.11
CA SER A 169 -42.25 -7.78 -6.06
C SER A 169 -41.68 -6.38 -6.36
N VAL A 170 -40.38 -6.17 -6.11
CA VAL A 170 -39.69 -4.94 -6.50
C VAL A 170 -39.38 -4.94 -8.01
N LEU A 171 -39.02 -6.10 -8.55
CA LEU A 171 -38.79 -6.29 -9.99
C LEU A 171 -40.08 -6.09 -10.79
N ASP A 172 -41.21 -6.64 -10.32
CA ASP A 172 -42.53 -6.48 -10.95
C ASP A 172 -42.92 -4.98 -11.02
N GLU A 173 -42.76 -4.24 -9.93
CA GLU A 173 -43.01 -2.79 -9.87
C GLU A 173 -42.09 -1.98 -10.80
N LEU A 174 -40.84 -2.42 -11.00
CA LEU A 174 -39.90 -1.78 -11.92
C LEU A 174 -40.25 -2.09 -13.38
N GLU A 175 -40.68 -3.31 -13.68
CA GLU A 175 -41.13 -3.73 -15.01
C GLU A 175 -42.40 -2.96 -15.42
N GLU A 176 -43.37 -2.80 -14.50
CA GLU A 176 -44.56 -1.97 -14.71
C GLU A 176 -44.21 -0.50 -15.01
N ARG A 177 -43.12 0.01 -14.43
CA ARG A 177 -42.61 1.36 -14.70
C ARG A 177 -41.84 1.46 -16.02
N GLY A 178 -41.57 0.35 -16.70
CA GLY A 178 -40.91 0.30 -18.01
C GLY A 178 -39.42 -0.05 -17.96
N ALA A 179 -38.94 -0.65 -16.87
CA ALA A 179 -37.60 -1.23 -16.81
C ALA A 179 -37.57 -2.53 -17.63
N VAL A 180 -36.45 -2.77 -18.31
CA VAL A 180 -36.13 -4.03 -18.98
C VAL A 180 -35.25 -4.84 -18.03
N ILE A 181 -35.71 -6.04 -17.69
CA ILE A 181 -35.03 -6.96 -16.78
C ILE A 181 -34.41 -8.08 -17.61
N GLN A 182 -33.09 -8.26 -17.50
CA GLN A 182 -32.33 -9.37 -18.05
C GLN A 182 -31.74 -10.21 -16.92
N ALA A 183 -31.21 -11.40 -17.25
CA ALA A 183 -30.71 -12.35 -16.27
C ALA A 183 -29.62 -11.79 -15.34
N ASP A 184 -28.85 -10.81 -15.83
CA ASP A 184 -27.69 -10.22 -15.16
C ASP A 184 -27.84 -8.72 -14.84
N LYS A 185 -28.77 -8.00 -15.49
CA LYS A 185 -28.90 -6.54 -15.36
C LYS A 185 -30.33 -6.01 -15.53
N ILE A 186 -30.56 -4.80 -15.01
CA ILE A 186 -31.79 -4.01 -15.16
C ILE A 186 -31.46 -2.64 -15.75
N PHE A 187 -32.22 -2.19 -16.73
CA PHE A 187 -32.02 -0.89 -17.40
C PHE A 187 -33.34 -0.35 -18.00
N ILE A 188 -33.32 0.87 -18.55
CA ILE A 188 -34.47 1.47 -19.25
C ILE A 188 -34.28 1.31 -20.76
N LYS A 189 -35.36 0.97 -21.49
CA LYS A 189 -35.36 0.80 -22.95
C LYS A 189 -34.76 2.02 -23.66
N GLY A 190 -33.72 1.82 -24.47
CA GLY A 190 -32.93 2.89 -25.10
C GLY A 190 -31.59 3.22 -24.42
N LYS A 191 -31.31 2.61 -23.25
CA LYS A 191 -29.98 2.58 -22.60
C LYS A 191 -29.40 1.15 -22.59
N GLU A 192 -29.61 0.42 -23.68
CA GLU A 192 -29.28 -1.01 -23.81
C GLU A 192 -27.77 -1.29 -23.80
N THR A 193 -26.97 -0.29 -24.13
CA THR A 193 -25.51 -0.33 -24.09
C THR A 193 -24.98 1.07 -23.82
N ILE A 194 -24.56 1.28 -22.58
CA ILE A 194 -23.40 2.12 -22.31
C ILE A 194 -22.34 1.09 -21.93
N GLU A 195 -21.53 0.68 -22.90
CA GLU A 195 -20.16 0.26 -22.56
C GLU A 195 -19.61 1.45 -21.78
N GLU A 196 -19.14 1.21 -20.55
CA GLU A 196 -18.61 2.24 -19.66
C GLU A 196 -17.33 2.85 -20.27
N GLU A 197 -17.49 3.68 -21.29
CA GLU A 197 -16.62 4.81 -21.59
C GLU A 197 -17.25 6.04 -20.90
N GLU A 198 -17.14 6.12 -19.59
CA GLU A 198 -17.13 7.42 -18.91
C GLU A 198 -15.75 7.64 -18.31
N GLU A 199 -15.05 8.56 -18.98
CA GLU A 199 -13.75 9.14 -18.67
C GLU A 199 -13.59 9.48 -17.18
N MET A 200 -12.81 8.65 -16.47
CA MET A 200 -11.74 9.21 -15.67
C MET A 200 -10.46 9.03 -16.48
N GLU A 201 -10.02 10.09 -17.18
CA GLU A 201 -8.67 10.18 -17.73
C GLU A 201 -7.70 9.86 -16.57
N THR A 202 -7.18 8.63 -16.53
CA THR A 202 -6.11 8.27 -15.62
C THR A 202 -4.81 8.85 -16.16
N GLU A 203 -3.89 9.25 -15.28
CA GLU A 203 -2.55 9.75 -15.68
C GLU A 203 -1.82 8.74 -16.60
N GLU A 204 -2.20 7.46 -16.58
CA GLU A 204 -1.69 6.39 -17.45
C GLU A 204 -2.24 6.46 -18.89
N GLU A 205 -3.52 6.75 -19.11
CA GLU A 205 -4.09 6.88 -20.47
C GLU A 205 -3.63 8.15 -21.19
N ARG A 206 -3.41 9.24 -20.44
CA ARG A 206 -2.75 10.45 -20.96
C ARG A 206 -1.33 10.17 -21.41
N TYR A 207 -0.61 9.35 -20.64
CA TYR A 207 0.75 8.95 -20.95
C TYR A 207 0.80 8.06 -22.20
N GLU A 208 -0.14 7.11 -22.36
CA GLU A 208 -0.20 6.28 -23.58
C GLU A 208 -0.53 7.09 -24.84
N LYS A 209 -1.46 8.06 -24.78
CA LYS A 209 -1.76 8.95 -25.91
C LYS A 209 -0.62 9.93 -26.23
N GLU A 210 0.12 10.43 -25.23
CA GLU A 210 1.32 11.24 -25.45
C GLU A 210 2.48 10.41 -26.01
N VAL A 211 2.62 9.16 -25.60
CA VAL A 211 3.61 8.19 -26.14
C VAL A 211 3.25 7.81 -27.58
N GLU A 212 1.99 7.55 -27.90
CA GLU A 212 1.56 7.20 -29.25
C GLU A 212 1.69 8.39 -30.22
N LYS A 213 1.41 9.62 -29.74
CA LYS A 213 1.65 10.85 -30.49
C LYS A 213 3.14 11.12 -30.70
N GLY A 214 3.97 10.87 -29.69
CA GLY A 214 5.43 10.96 -29.79
C GLY A 214 6.04 9.90 -30.72
N LEU A 215 5.45 8.70 -30.79
CA LEU A 215 5.86 7.64 -31.72
C LEU A 215 5.49 7.97 -33.17
N ARG A 216 4.30 8.54 -33.41
CA ARG A 216 3.90 9.02 -34.75
C ARG A 216 4.75 10.19 -35.23
N GLU A 217 5.12 11.12 -34.34
CA GLU A 217 6.05 12.22 -34.65
C GLU A 217 7.48 11.71 -34.93
N GLN A 218 7.92 10.61 -34.30
CA GLN A 218 9.21 9.96 -34.58
C GLN A 218 9.24 9.21 -35.91
N ASP A 219 8.14 8.57 -36.31
CA ASP A 219 8.05 7.88 -37.60
C ASP A 219 7.99 8.87 -38.76
N GLU A 220 7.34 10.03 -38.59
CA GLU A 220 7.38 11.15 -39.56
C GLU A 220 8.77 11.80 -39.68
N MET A 221 9.60 11.75 -38.64
CA MET A 221 10.98 12.26 -38.66
C MET A 221 11.99 11.28 -39.28
N LYS A 222 11.71 9.96 -39.27
CA LYS A 222 12.52 8.95 -39.97
C LYS A 222 12.33 8.96 -41.48
N GLU A 223 11.16 9.37 -41.98
CA GLU A 223 10.89 9.52 -43.41
C GLU A 223 11.62 10.70 -44.08
N LYS A 224 12.14 11.66 -43.29
CA LYS A 224 12.76 12.89 -43.81
C LYS A 224 14.28 12.87 -43.93
N GLY A 225 14.93 11.71 -43.82
CA GLY A 225 16.29 11.44 -44.29
C GLY A 225 17.29 12.62 -44.19
N ILE A 226 17.76 12.94 -42.98
CA ILE A 226 18.91 13.84 -42.81
C ILE A 226 20.04 13.04 -42.18
N THR A 227 20.98 12.67 -43.04
CA THR A 227 22.26 12.03 -42.73
C THR A 227 23.26 13.07 -42.26
N GLY A 228 23.99 12.80 -41.17
CA GLY A 228 25.01 13.73 -40.66
C GLY A 228 25.73 13.22 -39.43
N THR A 229 26.79 12.45 -39.68
CA THR A 229 27.82 11.90 -38.79
C THR A 229 28.21 12.73 -37.55
N GLY A 230 28.29 12.07 -36.38
CA GLY A 230 29.04 12.57 -35.21
C GLY A 230 28.57 11.95 -33.89
N ILE A 231 29.31 10.98 -33.36
CA ILE A 231 29.05 10.29 -32.09
C ILE A 231 28.99 11.31 -30.94
N LYS A 232 27.82 11.42 -30.30
CA LYS A 232 27.64 11.79 -28.88
C LYS A 232 26.45 11.00 -28.36
N GLU A 233 26.72 10.04 -27.49
CA GLU A 233 25.73 9.45 -26.59
C GLU A 233 25.06 10.58 -25.82
N ILE A 234 23.78 10.82 -26.07
CA ILE A 234 22.95 11.72 -25.28
C ILE A 234 22.24 10.83 -24.27
N GLU A 235 22.65 10.97 -23.02
CA GLU A 235 21.93 10.50 -21.84
C GLU A 235 20.45 10.90 -21.95
N GLU A 236 19.56 9.90 -21.96
CA GLU A 236 18.15 10.11 -21.67
C GLU A 236 18.02 10.56 -20.21
N THR A 237 18.13 11.87 -19.97
CA THR A 237 17.79 12.47 -18.69
C THR A 237 16.28 12.37 -18.49
N ALA A 238 15.85 11.31 -17.82
CA ALA A 238 14.52 11.21 -17.24
C ALA A 238 14.29 12.42 -16.31
N LYS A 239 13.17 13.13 -16.48
CA LYS A 239 12.80 14.24 -15.59
C LYS A 239 12.75 13.73 -14.15
N PRO A 240 13.30 14.47 -13.17
CA PRO A 240 13.38 13.98 -11.80
C PRO A 240 11.98 13.93 -11.18
N LEU A 241 11.52 12.72 -10.87
CA LEU A 241 10.26 12.46 -10.20
C LEU A 241 10.48 12.46 -8.69
N LYS A 242 9.55 13.09 -7.95
CA LYS A 242 9.58 13.11 -6.50
C LYS A 242 8.93 11.83 -5.98
N GLU A 243 9.75 10.89 -5.55
CA GLU A 243 9.33 9.51 -5.25
C GLU A 243 9.67 9.11 -3.81
N LEU A 244 8.90 8.16 -3.28
CA LEU A 244 9.16 7.61 -1.95
C LEU A 244 10.40 6.73 -1.98
N SER A 245 11.31 6.96 -1.04
CA SER A 245 12.55 6.19 -0.92
C SER A 245 13.01 6.09 0.52
N LEU A 246 13.97 5.21 0.78
CA LEU A 246 14.72 5.20 2.02
C LEU A 246 15.53 6.51 2.15
N ALA A 247 15.61 7.04 3.36
CA ALA A 247 16.33 8.28 3.62
C ALA A 247 17.83 8.13 3.31
N ILE A 248 18.39 9.13 2.63
CA ILE A 248 19.83 9.25 2.43
C ILE A 248 20.43 9.62 3.78
N LYS A 249 21.23 8.71 4.35
CA LYS A 249 21.85 8.88 5.68
C LYS A 249 23.33 9.26 5.65
N ILE A 250 23.95 9.16 4.48
CA ILE A 250 25.38 9.40 4.30
C ILE A 250 25.50 10.60 3.36
N ASP A 251 26.17 11.64 3.82
CA ASP A 251 26.47 12.83 3.01
C ASP A 251 27.63 12.57 2.03
N GLU A 252 27.83 13.49 1.09
CA GLU A 252 28.83 13.37 0.03
C GLU A 252 30.29 13.38 0.57
N GLU A 253 30.55 14.07 1.67
CA GLU A 253 31.89 14.11 2.28
C GLU A 253 32.21 12.77 2.95
N SER A 254 31.24 12.22 3.67
CA SER A 254 31.32 10.92 4.32
C SER A 254 31.52 9.79 3.29
N ILE A 255 30.81 9.81 2.15
CA ILE A 255 31.00 8.79 1.10
C ILE A 255 32.38 8.90 0.44
N ARG A 256 32.90 10.12 0.24
CA ARG A 256 34.28 10.33 -0.24
C ARG A 256 35.32 9.76 0.72
N LYS A 257 35.13 9.92 2.03
CA LYS A 257 35.99 9.31 3.06
C LYS A 257 35.93 7.77 3.02
N ILE A 258 34.73 7.21 2.82
CA ILE A 258 34.56 5.75 2.65
C ILE A 258 35.26 5.26 1.38
N ALA A 259 35.11 5.98 0.27
CA ALA A 259 35.77 5.68 -0.99
C ALA A 259 37.31 5.72 -0.83
N ASP A 260 37.84 6.75 -0.19
CA ASP A 260 39.28 6.90 0.08
C ASP A 260 39.83 5.80 1.00
N LYS A 261 39.02 5.30 1.93
CA LYS A 261 39.39 4.17 2.78
C LYS A 261 39.43 2.83 2.03
N LYS A 262 38.56 2.66 1.03
CA LYS A 262 38.43 1.40 0.26
C LYS A 262 39.36 1.31 -0.95
N ARG A 263 39.85 2.43 -1.47
CA ARG A 263 40.73 2.45 -2.65
C ARG A 263 42.12 1.90 -2.31
N LYS A 264 42.75 1.28 -3.30
CA LYS A 264 44.14 0.82 -3.24
C LYS A 264 45.07 2.03 -3.17
N LYS A 265 45.86 2.11 -2.11
CA LYS A 265 46.90 3.13 -1.92
C LYS A 265 48.28 2.52 -2.15
N LYS A 266 49.26 3.37 -2.49
CA LYS A 266 50.65 2.92 -2.60
C LYS A 266 51.15 2.36 -1.27
N THR A 267 51.80 1.21 -1.32
CA THR A 267 52.55 0.66 -0.20
C THR A 267 53.68 1.62 0.18
N LEU A 268 53.71 2.06 1.43
CA LEU A 268 54.65 3.05 1.96
C LEU A 268 54.66 4.42 1.22
N GLY A 269 53.72 4.70 0.32
CA GLY A 269 53.65 5.96 -0.42
C GLY A 269 54.48 6.02 -1.71
N PHE A 270 55.30 5.01 -2.00
CA PHE A 270 56.21 5.03 -3.16
C PHE A 270 56.20 3.75 -4.02
N ILE A 271 55.64 2.63 -3.53
CA ILE A 271 55.64 1.35 -4.25
C ILE A 271 54.20 0.94 -4.62
N GLY A 272 54.00 0.64 -5.91
CA GLY A 272 52.72 0.14 -6.45
C GLY A 272 51.86 1.22 -7.11
N SER A 273 50.73 0.78 -7.66
CA SER A 273 49.73 1.63 -8.28
C SER A 273 48.70 2.14 -7.26
N GLU A 274 48.12 3.31 -7.54
CA GLU A 274 47.14 3.97 -6.69
C GLU A 274 45.83 4.15 -7.44
N GLU A 275 44.75 3.67 -6.84
CA GLU A 275 43.41 3.90 -7.37
C GLU A 275 42.99 5.34 -7.08
N ARG A 276 42.46 6.03 -8.09
CA ARG A 276 41.83 7.34 -7.97
C ARG A 276 40.31 7.18 -7.99
N ILE A 277 39.62 8.05 -7.26
CA ILE A 277 38.15 8.09 -7.33
C ILE A 277 37.79 8.85 -8.60
N LYS A 278 37.27 8.14 -9.60
CA LYS A 278 36.87 8.71 -10.89
C LYS A 278 35.48 9.33 -10.81
N GLY A 279 34.56 8.68 -10.10
CA GLY A 279 33.19 9.13 -9.96
C GLY A 279 32.53 8.57 -8.70
N ILE A 280 31.59 9.35 -8.16
CA ILE A 280 30.66 8.91 -7.13
C ILE A 280 29.28 9.32 -7.61
N ILE A 281 28.42 8.34 -7.86
CA ILE A 281 27.08 8.56 -8.39
C ILE A 281 26.07 8.00 -7.40
N LEU A 282 25.10 8.81 -7.01
CA LEU A 282 23.96 8.35 -6.23
C LEU A 282 22.88 7.82 -7.16
N ASN A 283 22.65 6.51 -7.09
CA ASN A 283 21.57 5.85 -7.81
C ASN A 283 20.45 5.46 -6.86
N PHE A 284 19.25 5.32 -7.41
CA PHE A 284 18.07 4.88 -6.69
C PHE A 284 17.64 3.52 -7.23
N GLU A 285 17.86 2.48 -6.44
CA GLU A 285 17.50 1.12 -6.80
C GLU A 285 16.04 0.83 -6.42
N PRO A 286 15.25 0.23 -7.32
CA PRO A 286 13.86 -0.06 -7.04
C PRO A 286 13.75 -1.19 -6.01
N ILE A 287 12.91 -0.99 -5.01
CA ILE A 287 12.50 -2.02 -4.06
C ILE A 287 10.98 -2.04 -3.99
N TYR A 288 10.39 -3.22 -3.91
CA TYR A 288 8.95 -3.40 -3.82
C TYR A 288 8.55 -3.60 -2.37
N LYS A 289 7.69 -2.72 -1.86
CA LYS A 289 7.04 -2.86 -0.57
C LYS A 289 5.74 -3.64 -0.76
N ILE A 290 5.66 -4.82 -0.19
CA ILE A 290 4.54 -5.75 -0.34
C ILE A 290 3.82 -5.86 1.00
N LYS A 291 2.51 -5.62 1.01
CA LYS A 291 1.65 -5.89 2.16
C LYS A 291 0.99 -7.25 1.99
N VAL A 292 1.38 -8.21 2.83
CA VAL A 292 0.93 -9.59 2.79
C VAL A 292 0.06 -9.90 4.00
N ASN A 293 -1.13 -10.42 3.76
CA ASN A 293 -1.99 -10.99 4.79
C ASN A 293 -1.98 -12.52 4.63
N ASP A 294 -1.60 -13.28 5.64
CA ASP A 294 -1.63 -14.74 5.62
C ASP A 294 -2.27 -15.29 6.88
N PHE A 295 -2.73 -16.53 6.81
CA PHE A 295 -2.92 -17.36 7.99
C PHE A 295 -1.69 -18.23 8.15
N ASP A 296 -0.99 -18.08 9.27
CA ASP A 296 0.22 -18.86 9.49
C ASP A 296 -0.09 -20.36 9.69
N LEU A 297 0.95 -21.18 9.87
CA LEU A 297 0.78 -22.63 10.07
C LEU A 297 0.00 -22.98 11.35
N LYS A 298 -0.30 -22.02 12.22
CA LYS A 298 -1.16 -22.16 13.40
C LYS A 298 -2.58 -21.65 13.15
N LYS A 299 -2.92 -21.27 11.92
CA LYS A 299 -4.20 -20.66 11.51
C LYS A 299 -4.47 -19.31 12.18
N GLU A 300 -3.42 -18.61 12.62
CA GLU A 300 -3.55 -17.26 13.15
C GLU A 300 -3.36 -16.23 12.03
N PHE A 301 -4.20 -15.19 12.03
CA PHE A 301 -4.07 -14.11 11.07
C PHE A 301 -2.80 -13.28 11.30
N VAL A 302 -2.06 -13.04 10.23
CA VAL A 302 -0.83 -12.23 10.22
C VAL A 302 -0.89 -11.25 9.06
N SER A 303 -0.69 -9.97 9.34
CA SER A 303 -0.53 -8.92 8.32
C SER A 303 0.81 -8.23 8.52
N VAL A 304 1.67 -8.30 7.51
CA VAL A 304 3.02 -7.73 7.56
C VAL A 304 3.38 -7.05 6.25
N GLU A 305 4.31 -6.11 6.34
CA GLU A 305 4.99 -5.53 5.19
C GLU A 305 6.33 -6.24 5.02
N CYS A 306 6.62 -6.69 3.81
CA CYS A 306 7.92 -7.21 3.43
C CYS A 306 8.44 -6.46 2.21
N PHE A 307 9.74 -6.55 1.96
CA PHE A 307 10.40 -5.80 0.90
C PHE A 307 11.12 -6.76 -0.02
N VAL A 308 11.11 -6.48 -1.32
CA VAL A 308 11.82 -7.27 -2.33
C VAL A 308 12.69 -6.33 -3.14
N ASN A 309 13.94 -6.71 -3.39
CA ASN A 309 14.82 -5.94 -4.26
C ASN A 309 14.36 -6.11 -5.72
N GLY A 310 14.04 -5.02 -6.42
CA GLY A 310 13.56 -5.04 -7.80
C GLY A 310 14.62 -5.40 -8.84
N LEU A 311 15.90 -5.47 -8.45
CA LEU A 311 17.01 -5.89 -9.32
C LEU A 311 17.31 -7.39 -9.19
N THR A 312 17.22 -7.95 -7.98
CA THR A 312 17.57 -9.36 -7.72
C THR A 312 16.34 -10.26 -7.58
N GLY A 313 15.18 -9.68 -7.28
CA GLY A 313 13.94 -10.39 -7.02
C GLY A 313 13.94 -11.11 -5.66
N GLU A 314 14.94 -10.88 -4.80
CA GLU A 314 15.05 -11.51 -3.48
C GLU A 314 14.47 -10.62 -2.37
N LEU A 315 13.97 -11.24 -1.30
CA LEU A 315 13.48 -10.52 -0.12
C LEU A 315 14.61 -9.71 0.49
N LEU A 316 14.32 -8.44 0.76
CA LEU A 316 15.24 -7.49 1.33
C LEU A 316 14.96 -7.29 2.82
N HIS A 317 15.99 -7.48 3.64
CA HIS A 317 15.96 -7.33 5.08
C HIS A 317 17.01 -6.31 5.54
N PHE A 318 16.85 -5.79 6.76
CA PHE A 318 17.82 -4.94 7.43
C PHE A 318 18.09 -5.47 8.84
N ASP A 319 19.33 -5.83 9.14
CA ASP A 319 19.71 -6.42 10.44
C ASP A 319 20.03 -5.38 11.53
N GLY A 320 19.93 -4.09 11.19
CA GLY A 320 20.32 -2.96 12.03
C GLY A 320 21.65 -2.33 11.61
N LYS A 321 22.47 -3.02 10.81
CA LYS A 321 23.76 -2.53 10.31
C LYS A 321 23.80 -2.49 8.79
N GLN A 322 23.29 -3.51 8.13
CA GLN A 322 23.36 -3.68 6.69
C GLN A 322 22.08 -4.29 6.11
N PHE A 323 21.90 -4.08 4.82
CA PHE A 323 20.87 -4.77 4.05
C PHE A 323 21.33 -6.18 3.71
N ILE A 324 20.42 -7.14 3.84
CA ILE A 324 20.67 -8.56 3.56
C ILE A 324 19.55 -9.04 2.65
N GLU A 325 19.90 -9.84 1.66
CA GLU A 325 18.93 -10.44 0.74
C GLU A 325 18.75 -11.93 1.02
N SER A 326 17.52 -12.42 0.86
CA SER A 326 17.23 -13.85 0.86
C SER A 326 17.93 -14.57 -0.28
N LYS A 327 17.85 -15.90 -0.26
CA LYS A 327 18.27 -16.72 -1.39
C LYS A 327 17.17 -17.69 -1.80
N GLY A 328 16.76 -17.56 -3.06
CA GLY A 328 15.83 -18.45 -3.74
C GLY A 328 14.36 -18.07 -3.61
N PHE A 329 14.06 -16.83 -3.23
CA PHE A 329 12.68 -16.30 -3.25
C PHE A 329 12.17 -16.21 -4.69
N THR A 330 13.04 -15.85 -5.63
CA THR A 330 12.77 -15.85 -7.07
C THR A 330 12.19 -17.17 -7.60
N LYS A 331 12.64 -18.31 -7.07
CA LYS A 331 12.20 -19.65 -7.50
C LYS A 331 10.79 -20.00 -7.03
N THR A 332 10.25 -19.28 -6.05
CA THR A 332 9.01 -19.66 -5.36
C THR A 332 7.76 -19.47 -6.22
N SER A 333 7.81 -18.64 -7.26
CA SER A 333 6.72 -18.47 -8.24
C SER A 333 6.30 -19.78 -8.92
N SER A 334 7.19 -20.78 -8.99
CA SER A 334 6.93 -22.10 -9.56
C SER A 334 6.26 -23.09 -8.59
N LEU A 335 6.04 -22.71 -7.33
CA LEU A 335 5.51 -23.60 -6.30
C LEU A 335 3.99 -23.68 -6.34
N THR A 336 3.48 -24.90 -6.26
CA THR A 336 2.07 -25.18 -5.98
C THR A 336 1.75 -24.95 -4.49
N LYS A 337 0.46 -24.88 -4.15
CA LYS A 337 0.01 -24.68 -2.76
C LYS A 337 0.55 -25.75 -1.81
N ASP A 338 0.53 -27.02 -2.23
CA ASP A 338 0.98 -28.16 -1.42
C ASP A 338 2.51 -28.17 -1.26
N GLU A 339 3.26 -27.86 -2.33
CA GLU A 339 4.72 -27.75 -2.27
C GLU A 339 5.16 -26.60 -1.35
N SER A 340 4.48 -25.46 -1.43
CA SER A 340 4.70 -24.31 -0.56
C SER A 340 4.48 -24.66 0.92
N LEU A 341 3.39 -25.38 1.22
CA LEU A 341 3.07 -25.85 2.57
C LEU A 341 4.15 -26.80 3.12
N VAL A 342 4.59 -27.77 2.32
CA VAL A 342 5.65 -28.71 2.71
C VAL A 342 6.97 -27.98 2.92
N LEU A 343 7.37 -27.11 1.99
CA LEU A 343 8.61 -26.33 2.07
C LEU A 343 8.63 -25.46 3.34
N ARG A 344 7.57 -24.69 3.62
CA ARG A 344 7.47 -23.84 4.82
C ARG A 344 7.58 -24.65 6.11
N ASN A 345 6.99 -25.84 6.17
CA ASN A 345 7.13 -26.72 7.33
C ASN A 345 8.55 -27.25 7.50
N LEU A 346 9.23 -27.60 6.41
CA LEU A 346 10.65 -28.03 6.45
C LEU A 346 11.56 -26.87 6.90
N LEU A 347 11.30 -25.64 6.46
CA LEU A 347 12.03 -24.42 6.90
C LEU A 347 11.91 -24.18 8.41
N GLN A 348 10.85 -24.68 9.07
CA GLN A 348 10.71 -24.69 10.53
C GLN A 348 11.49 -25.82 11.23
N LYS A 349 12.41 -26.50 10.52
CA LYS A 349 13.18 -27.66 10.99
C LYS A 349 12.31 -28.85 11.41
N LYS A 350 11.08 -28.96 10.88
CA LYS A 350 10.25 -30.16 11.10
C LYS A 350 10.75 -31.29 10.22
N MET A 351 10.73 -32.51 10.74
CA MET A 351 10.96 -33.69 9.91
C MET A 351 9.79 -33.92 8.97
N LEU A 352 10.02 -34.47 7.78
CA LEU A 352 8.95 -34.77 6.82
C LEU A 352 7.81 -35.59 7.44
N LYS A 353 8.13 -36.57 8.29
CA LYS A 353 7.14 -37.37 9.03
C LYS A 353 6.19 -36.50 9.88
N GLN A 354 6.73 -35.50 10.57
CA GLN A 354 5.94 -34.54 11.38
C GLN A 354 5.09 -33.61 10.50
N VAL A 355 5.52 -33.35 9.26
CA VAL A 355 4.71 -32.59 8.29
C VAL A 355 3.49 -33.43 7.87
N LEU A 356 3.67 -34.71 7.61
CA LEU A 356 2.59 -35.63 7.25
C LEU A 356 1.59 -35.84 8.39
N GLU A 357 2.08 -36.03 9.61
CA GLU A 357 1.23 -36.17 10.81
C GLU A 357 0.34 -34.94 11.05
N LYS A 358 0.80 -33.73 10.65
CA LYS A 358 0.05 -32.49 10.83
C LYS A 358 -0.86 -32.11 9.68
N ASN A 359 -0.78 -32.81 8.55
CA ASN A 359 -1.57 -32.52 7.35
C ASN A 359 -2.15 -33.84 6.81
N PRO A 360 -3.20 -34.39 7.44
CA PRO A 360 -3.77 -35.70 7.10
C PRO A 360 -4.31 -35.77 5.66
N GLU A 361 -4.57 -34.64 5.03
CA GLU A 361 -4.90 -34.54 3.60
C GLU A 361 -3.72 -34.85 2.64
N LEU A 362 -2.47 -34.90 3.14
CA LEU A 362 -1.30 -35.35 2.37
C LEU A 362 -1.05 -36.84 2.58
N SER A 363 -1.39 -37.66 1.58
CA SER A 363 -1.00 -39.06 1.54
C SER A 363 0.52 -39.23 1.41
N GLU A 364 1.05 -40.38 1.86
CA GLU A 364 2.49 -40.66 1.80
C GLU A 364 3.03 -40.67 0.35
N GLU A 365 2.25 -41.16 -0.62
CA GLU A 365 2.60 -41.12 -2.04
C GLU A 365 2.65 -39.69 -2.60
N LYS A 366 1.66 -38.86 -2.24
CA LYS A 366 1.60 -37.45 -2.65
C LYS A 366 2.79 -36.67 -2.07
N ALA A 367 3.16 -36.95 -0.82
CA ALA A 367 4.33 -36.37 -0.18
C ALA A 367 5.65 -36.72 -0.87
N LYS A 368 5.84 -37.99 -1.27
CA LYS A 368 7.04 -38.42 -2.03
C LYS A 368 7.16 -37.70 -3.37
N LYS A 369 6.03 -37.50 -4.07
CA LYS A 369 5.99 -36.71 -5.32
C LYS A 369 6.36 -35.24 -5.07
N ILE A 370 5.77 -34.60 -4.06
CA ILE A 370 6.05 -33.21 -3.69
C ILE A 370 7.52 -33.01 -3.32
N VAL A 371 8.09 -33.88 -2.50
CA VAL A 371 9.49 -33.80 -2.08
C VAL A 371 10.45 -33.99 -3.26
N SER A 372 10.13 -34.89 -4.19
CA SER A 372 10.91 -35.07 -5.42
C SER A 372 10.86 -33.83 -6.30
N SER A 373 9.66 -33.24 -6.49
CA SER A 373 9.51 -32.02 -7.28
C SER A 373 10.21 -30.81 -6.64
N LEU A 374 10.15 -30.67 -5.30
CA LEU A 374 10.89 -29.65 -4.57
C LEU A 374 12.42 -29.80 -4.74
N ALA A 375 12.92 -31.04 -4.86
CA ALA A 375 14.33 -31.29 -5.14
C ALA A 375 14.71 -30.93 -6.58
N GLU A 376 13.86 -31.26 -7.56
CA GLU A 376 14.05 -30.87 -8.97
C GLU A 376 14.04 -29.34 -9.14
N LYS A 377 13.18 -28.64 -8.40
CA LYS A 377 13.12 -27.17 -8.34
C LYS A 377 14.27 -26.55 -7.53
N GLY A 378 15.15 -27.36 -6.94
CA GLY A 378 16.36 -26.94 -6.24
C GLY A 378 16.17 -26.44 -4.80
N PHE A 379 14.99 -26.64 -4.20
CA PHE A 379 14.72 -26.31 -2.80
C PHE A 379 15.28 -27.36 -1.83
N LEU A 380 15.36 -28.61 -2.28
CA LEU A 380 15.87 -29.74 -1.50
C LEU A 380 17.09 -30.38 -2.17
N LYS A 381 18.07 -30.82 -1.36
CA LYS A 381 19.16 -31.69 -1.80
C LYS A 381 18.77 -33.15 -1.56
N LYS A 382 19.02 -34.00 -2.55
CA LYS A 382 18.81 -35.45 -2.49
C LYS A 382 20.15 -36.11 -2.15
N GLU A 383 20.23 -36.74 -0.99
CA GLU A 383 21.41 -37.49 -0.53
C GLU A 383 21.08 -38.98 -0.45
N LYS A 384 22.04 -39.84 -0.81
CA LYS A 384 21.92 -41.29 -0.60
C LYS A 384 22.76 -41.66 0.62
N LYS A 385 22.12 -42.00 1.74
CA LYS A 385 22.77 -42.47 2.97
C LYS A 385 22.30 -43.89 3.26
N GLU A 386 23.25 -44.81 3.47
CA GLU A 386 22.97 -46.21 3.83
C GLU A 386 21.94 -46.91 2.91
N GLY A 387 22.02 -46.63 1.60
CA GLY A 387 21.11 -47.20 0.60
C GLY A 387 19.70 -46.59 0.55
N LYS A 388 19.34 -45.69 1.49
CA LYS A 388 18.09 -44.94 1.49
C LYS A 388 18.29 -43.54 0.92
N ILE A 389 17.29 -43.06 0.17
CA ILE A 389 17.24 -41.69 -0.33
C ILE A 389 16.72 -40.78 0.79
N GLN A 390 17.46 -39.75 1.14
CA GLN A 390 17.08 -38.73 2.11
C GLN A 390 17.07 -37.35 1.44
N TYR A 391 16.12 -36.51 1.84
CA TYR A 391 16.01 -35.13 1.36
C TYR A 391 16.30 -34.17 2.51
N SER A 392 17.09 -33.14 2.23
CA SER A 392 17.43 -32.06 3.17
C SER A 392 17.20 -30.70 2.50
N LEU A 393 16.96 -29.65 3.28
CA LEU A 393 16.92 -28.28 2.74
C LEU A 393 18.24 -27.94 2.09
N ASN A 394 18.18 -27.31 0.91
CA ASN A 394 19.38 -26.80 0.28
C ASN A 394 19.96 -25.67 1.15
N GLN A 395 21.16 -25.86 1.69
CA GLN A 395 21.84 -24.92 2.60
C GLN A 395 22.16 -23.56 1.96
N GLU A 396 22.08 -23.46 0.63
CA GLU A 396 22.23 -22.19 -0.09
C GLU A 396 20.95 -21.33 -0.05
N MET A 397 19.83 -21.91 0.35
CA MET A 397 18.54 -21.21 0.44
C MET A 397 18.41 -20.51 1.79
N ASP A 398 17.94 -19.27 1.76
CA ASP A 398 17.66 -18.48 2.94
C ASP A 398 16.27 -17.87 2.79
N LEU A 399 15.25 -18.67 3.07
CA LEU A 399 13.85 -18.28 2.95
C LEU A 399 13.20 -18.17 4.33
N PRO A 400 12.34 -17.17 4.56
CA PRO A 400 11.63 -17.08 5.81
C PRO A 400 10.66 -18.24 5.99
N SER A 401 10.77 -18.91 7.13
CA SER A 401 9.86 -20.01 7.51
C SER A 401 8.45 -19.54 7.89
N SER A 402 8.28 -18.26 8.25
CA SER A 402 6.97 -17.66 8.59
C SER A 402 7.00 -16.14 8.50
N LEU A 403 5.84 -15.53 8.25
CA LEU A 403 5.66 -14.07 8.23
C LEU A 403 5.93 -13.37 9.57
N ARG A 404 6.02 -14.10 10.68
CA ARG A 404 6.30 -13.56 12.02
C ARG A 404 7.80 -13.35 12.29
N MET A 405 8.68 -13.77 11.37
CA MET A 405 10.11 -13.60 11.58
C MET A 405 10.46 -12.11 11.71
N LYS A 406 11.27 -11.78 12.71
CA LYS A 406 11.66 -10.40 13.06
C LYS A 406 12.19 -9.61 11.87
N LEU A 407 12.92 -10.26 10.97
CA LEU A 407 13.54 -9.61 9.80
C LEU A 407 12.56 -9.26 8.68
N ILE A 408 11.37 -9.84 8.63
CA ILE A 408 10.43 -9.64 7.51
C ILE A 408 9.99 -8.18 7.39
N ASN A 409 9.61 -7.59 8.53
CA ASN A 409 9.19 -6.19 8.60
C ASN A 409 10.34 -5.24 8.97
N SER A 410 11.60 -5.69 8.88
CA SER A 410 12.74 -4.94 9.39
C SER A 410 12.97 -3.63 8.64
N VAL A 411 12.79 -3.62 7.32
CA VAL A 411 12.99 -2.44 6.48
C VAL A 411 11.93 -1.37 6.73
N SER A 412 10.72 -1.73 7.18
CA SER A 412 9.70 -0.74 7.60
C SER A 412 10.14 0.10 8.80
N ASN A 413 11.14 -0.35 9.58
CA ASN A 413 11.71 0.43 10.68
C ASN A 413 12.77 1.45 10.20
N CYS A 414 13.15 1.41 8.93
CA CYS A 414 14.03 2.41 8.35
C CYS A 414 13.28 3.73 8.12
N SER A 415 14.03 4.82 8.04
CA SER A 415 13.47 6.14 7.73
C SER A 415 13.16 6.22 6.24
N PHE A 416 11.94 6.64 5.88
CA PHE A 416 11.53 6.90 4.52
C PHE A 416 11.33 8.40 4.30
N THR A 417 11.63 8.88 3.11
CA THR A 417 11.46 10.27 2.70
C THR A 417 11.11 10.34 1.21
N GLU A 418 10.47 11.43 0.80
CA GLU A 418 10.35 11.75 -0.62
C GLU A 418 11.67 12.36 -1.09
N ASN A 419 12.31 11.75 -2.08
CA ASN A 419 13.54 12.26 -2.70
C ASN A 419 13.26 12.61 -4.16
N MET A 420 13.98 13.60 -4.68
CA MET A 420 14.07 13.83 -6.12
C MET A 420 14.97 12.74 -6.70
N ILE A 421 14.38 11.86 -7.52
CA ILE A 421 15.12 10.76 -8.11
C ILE A 421 15.63 11.20 -9.48
N ASN A 422 16.91 11.57 -9.52
CA ASN A 422 17.57 11.96 -10.76
C ASN A 422 18.08 10.73 -11.52
N ASN A 423 18.55 9.69 -10.81
CA ASN A 423 19.13 8.48 -11.39
C ASN A 423 18.42 7.22 -10.84
N ALA A 424 17.29 6.85 -11.44
CA ALA A 424 16.60 5.59 -11.13
C ALA A 424 17.22 4.43 -11.90
N VAL A 425 17.56 3.35 -11.21
CA VAL A 425 17.94 2.09 -11.87
C VAL A 425 16.66 1.39 -12.36
N LYS A 426 16.66 0.93 -13.60
CA LYS A 426 15.54 0.14 -14.14
C LYS A 426 15.44 -1.21 -13.42
N GLU A 427 14.24 -1.53 -12.95
CA GLU A 427 13.89 -2.82 -12.37
C GLU A 427 14.12 -3.96 -13.35
N LYS A 428 14.47 -5.14 -12.82
CA LYS A 428 14.56 -6.39 -13.59
C LYS A 428 13.32 -7.26 -13.44
N PHE A 429 12.55 -7.05 -12.37
CA PHE A 429 11.34 -7.82 -12.07
C PHE A 429 10.13 -6.90 -12.01
N SER A 430 9.02 -7.30 -12.63
CA SER A 430 7.75 -6.59 -12.61
C SER A 430 6.98 -6.80 -11.30
N ILE A 431 5.98 -5.96 -11.03
CA ILE A 431 5.11 -6.11 -9.85
C ILE A 431 4.37 -7.45 -9.88
N GLU A 432 3.95 -7.92 -11.04
CA GLU A 432 3.24 -9.18 -11.25
C GLU A 432 4.13 -10.37 -10.89
N GLU A 433 5.39 -10.36 -11.33
CA GLU A 433 6.37 -11.40 -11.01
C GLU A 433 6.64 -11.45 -9.51
N ILE A 434 6.83 -10.30 -8.87
CA ILE A 434 7.04 -10.20 -7.42
C ILE A 434 5.82 -10.72 -6.65
N ASN A 435 4.62 -10.37 -7.08
CA ASN A 435 3.38 -10.86 -6.48
C ASN A 435 3.23 -12.39 -6.65
N SER A 436 3.65 -12.93 -7.79
CA SER A 436 3.66 -14.37 -8.06
C SER A 436 4.63 -15.11 -7.12
N MET A 437 5.84 -14.59 -6.91
CA MET A 437 6.80 -15.15 -5.93
C MET A 437 6.22 -15.13 -4.51
N ALA A 438 5.65 -14.00 -4.08
CA ALA A 438 5.03 -13.89 -2.75
C ALA A 438 3.88 -14.90 -2.56
N LYS A 439 3.01 -15.07 -3.56
CA LYS A 439 1.95 -16.10 -3.56
C LYS A 439 2.53 -17.51 -3.56
N GLY A 440 3.64 -17.74 -4.27
CA GLY A 440 4.32 -19.03 -4.32
C GLY A 440 4.87 -19.46 -2.95
N LEU A 441 5.56 -18.56 -2.25
CA LEU A 441 6.07 -18.86 -0.90
C LEU A 441 4.96 -18.86 0.15
N TRP A 442 3.97 -17.98 0.04
CA TRP A 442 2.86 -17.87 0.99
C TRP A 442 1.53 -18.16 0.29
N SER A 443 1.29 -19.43 -0.04
CA SER A 443 0.16 -19.87 -0.87
C SER A 443 -1.25 -19.61 -0.34
N ASN A 444 -1.38 -19.42 0.97
CA ASN A 444 -2.65 -19.03 1.62
C ASN A 444 -2.77 -17.52 1.84
N SER A 445 -1.76 -16.76 1.40
CA SER A 445 -1.71 -15.33 1.61
C SER A 445 -2.44 -14.55 0.52
N VAL A 446 -2.98 -13.41 0.92
CA VAL A 446 -3.53 -12.38 0.06
C VAL A 446 -2.54 -11.23 0.04
N VAL A 447 -1.91 -11.01 -1.10
CA VAL A 447 -1.16 -9.78 -1.37
C VAL A 447 -2.17 -8.65 -1.52
N LYS A 448 -2.16 -7.70 -0.58
CA LYS A 448 -3.13 -6.59 -0.53
C LYS A 448 -2.70 -5.40 -1.34
N LYS A 449 -1.40 -5.12 -1.36
CA LYS A 449 -0.82 -3.98 -2.05
C LYS A 449 0.66 -4.24 -2.31
N THR A 450 1.13 -3.84 -3.47
CA THR A 450 2.56 -3.80 -3.80
C THR A 450 2.86 -2.40 -4.32
N GLU A 451 3.81 -1.73 -3.69
CA GLU A 451 4.22 -0.36 -4.04
C GLU A 451 5.69 -0.40 -4.43
N LYS A 452 6.04 0.22 -5.55
CA LYS A 452 7.43 0.49 -5.90
C LYS A 452 7.91 1.69 -5.11
N ILE A 453 9.05 1.54 -4.43
CA ILE A 453 9.77 2.61 -3.76
C ILE A 453 11.26 2.47 -4.11
N PHE A 454 12.11 3.35 -3.59
CA PHE A 454 13.54 3.33 -3.93
C PHE A 454 14.48 3.25 -2.74
N ARG A 455 15.66 2.67 -2.97
CA ARG A 455 16.80 2.65 -2.04
C ARG A 455 17.96 3.45 -2.63
N PRO A 456 18.45 4.50 -1.95
CA PRO A 456 19.63 5.22 -2.38
C PRO A 456 20.89 4.36 -2.21
N VAL A 457 21.68 4.22 -3.28
CA VAL A 457 22.93 3.47 -3.32
C VAL A 457 23.99 4.30 -4.04
N TYR A 458 25.12 4.51 -3.38
CA TYR A 458 26.27 5.16 -3.99
C TYR A 458 27.12 4.16 -4.76
N TYR A 459 27.29 4.41 -6.04
CA TYR A 459 28.21 3.72 -6.93
C TYR A 459 29.51 4.54 -7.00
N ILE A 460 30.62 3.91 -6.64
CA ILE A 460 31.94 4.55 -6.59
C ILE A 460 32.79 3.87 -7.67
N THR A 461 33.23 4.64 -8.65
CA THR A 461 34.13 4.17 -9.70
C THR A 461 35.57 4.47 -9.29
N LEU A 462 36.39 3.43 -9.15
CA LEU A 462 37.82 3.54 -8.85
C LEU A 462 38.64 3.21 -10.09
N GLU A 463 39.60 4.06 -10.44
CA GLU A 463 40.45 3.89 -11.62
C GLU A 463 41.91 3.65 -11.22
N ASP A 464 42.52 2.59 -11.74
CA ASP A 464 43.95 2.28 -11.65
C ASP A 464 44.53 2.17 -13.07
N ASN A 465 45.36 3.14 -13.47
CA ASN A 465 46.05 3.14 -14.77
C ASN A 465 45.12 2.89 -15.97
N GLY A 466 43.95 3.53 -15.98
CA GLY A 466 42.94 3.40 -17.04
C GLY A 466 42.05 2.17 -16.95
N LYS A 467 42.18 1.33 -15.91
CA LYS A 467 41.24 0.24 -15.60
C LYS A 467 40.31 0.65 -14.47
N GLU A 468 39.00 0.49 -14.69
CA GLU A 468 37.95 0.84 -13.73
C GLU A 468 37.40 -0.41 -13.04
N ARG A 469 36.97 -0.26 -11.79
CA ARG A 469 36.19 -1.27 -11.06
C ARG A 469 35.16 -0.66 -10.12
#